data_AF-A0A838ID87-F1
#
_entry.id   AF-A0A838ID87-F1
#
_cell.length_a   1.000
_cell.length_b   1.000
_cell.length_c   1.000
_cell.angle_alpha   90.00
_cell.angle_beta   90.00
_cell.angle_gamma   90.00
#
_symmetry.space_group_name_H-M   'P 1'
#
loop_
_entity.id
_entity.type
_entity.pdbx_description
1 polymer ?
#
loop_
_entity_poly.entity_id
_entity_poly.type
_entity_poly.pdbx_seq_one_letter_code
_entity_poly.pdbx_strand_id
1 'polypeptide(L)'
;MASNAKVVLVTGATGYIGGALARTLLERGYTVRALGRNLERGVALGALGADYRPVDLCDRASMLRACEGVDAVIHAGALTSPWGTQQEFESINVGGTQNVIAGCVEHGVKRLVYVSSPSVTSRFCDQLGLTEAASVGPQFVAPYAQTKWEGELRVSWAAAQGLDTVIVRPRGVYGPGDTTIFPRIIRAAQKGALPVIGDGGALTNMTYIDDAVEGLCLALECAKARGKTYVLTGDEDVRAWDVIRDVLERLGIAHRPRTLSIGQAMAAAGAAESLWRISRLAGEPPLTRYSASLFAYSQTYDISAAKQDLGYAPKTRVSEGVERFVDWYRGQQKPAHVVSRPSAGTDCATTVSLELFSTGTCNAPSLAVWPDGGTSMVELPAIFGLIEHPSQGTVLFDTGYSERFFEATRSFPARIFRWITPATIDAETGALGRLRTHGVDPLAVRLILLSHFDPDHYGGLLDFPNARIACTQQAWASVRGKTGVEALRARILPGHLPDDLAARLVILPDFEGEAIGPFERSHDVFADGSIRLVELAGHAWGQFGAFVRRDQGDVVFLAADGCWSRRCLEHTVPRGQAHKMIAVDKRAQQQTYALLRRLAIEMPEIAIVPSHCPDAAAQFRVQH
;
A
#
# COMPACT_ATOMS: atom_id res chain seq x y z
N MET A 1 21.71 -22.71 -27.18
CA MET A 1 22.87 -22.62 -26.28
C MET A 1 22.35 -22.02 -24.98
N ALA A 2 22.31 -22.79 -23.87
CA ALA A 2 21.91 -22.23 -22.58
C ALA A 2 22.96 -21.21 -22.15
N SER A 3 22.55 -19.97 -21.83
CA SER A 3 23.47 -18.93 -21.41
C SER A 3 24.16 -19.37 -20.11
N ASN A 4 25.48 -19.21 -20.06
CA ASN A 4 26.33 -19.53 -18.91
C ASN A 4 26.23 -18.45 -17.81
N ALA A 5 25.06 -17.83 -17.67
CA ALA A 5 24.82 -16.66 -16.83
C ALA A 5 24.60 -17.11 -15.38
N LYS A 6 25.31 -16.47 -14.43
CA LYS A 6 25.16 -16.76 -12.99
C LYS A 6 23.74 -16.43 -12.53
N VAL A 7 23.15 -17.33 -11.76
CA VAL A 7 21.82 -17.12 -11.16
C VAL A 7 21.96 -16.45 -9.80
N VAL A 8 21.40 -15.26 -9.65
CA VAL A 8 21.40 -14.50 -8.40
C VAL A 8 19.99 -14.39 -7.84
N LEU A 9 19.80 -14.87 -6.62
CA LEU A 9 18.53 -14.68 -5.91
C LEU A 9 18.58 -13.38 -5.10
N VAL A 10 17.56 -12.55 -5.26
CA VAL A 10 17.38 -11.32 -4.49
C VAL A 10 16.13 -11.46 -3.62
N THR A 11 16.30 -11.55 -2.30
CA THR A 11 15.15 -11.46 -1.38
C THR A 11 14.75 -10.00 -1.18
N GLY A 12 13.48 -9.71 -0.94
CA GLY A 12 13.03 -8.33 -0.80
C GLY A 12 13.11 -7.55 -2.12
N ALA A 13 13.09 -8.26 -3.25
CA ALA A 13 13.15 -7.68 -4.59
C ALA A 13 11.96 -6.75 -4.89
N THR A 14 10.83 -6.93 -4.19
CA THR A 14 9.68 -6.02 -4.30
C THR A 14 9.80 -4.78 -3.39
N GLY A 15 10.91 -4.65 -2.66
CA GLY A 15 11.25 -3.50 -1.81
C GLY A 15 12.08 -2.44 -2.54
N TYR A 16 12.46 -1.37 -1.84
CA TYR A 16 13.16 -0.24 -2.44
C TYR A 16 14.56 -0.61 -2.94
N ILE A 17 15.45 -1.03 -2.03
CA ILE A 17 16.83 -1.45 -2.39
C ILE A 17 16.81 -2.72 -3.24
N GLY A 18 16.06 -3.75 -2.83
CA GLY A 18 16.02 -5.02 -3.55
C GLY A 18 15.49 -4.90 -4.98
N GLY A 19 14.52 -4.03 -5.23
CA GLY A 19 13.97 -3.81 -6.57
C GLY A 19 14.92 -3.06 -7.49
N ALA A 20 15.62 -2.04 -6.98
CA ALA A 20 16.68 -1.37 -7.74
C ALA A 20 17.82 -2.35 -8.06
N LEU A 21 18.26 -3.14 -7.07
CA LEU A 21 19.28 -4.16 -7.24
C LEU A 21 18.88 -5.23 -8.28
N ALA A 22 17.65 -5.74 -8.23
CA ALA A 22 17.18 -6.74 -9.19
C ALA A 22 17.23 -6.21 -10.63
N ARG A 23 16.82 -4.96 -10.87
CA ARG A 23 16.92 -4.31 -12.20
C ARG A 23 18.37 -4.17 -12.66
N THR A 24 19.25 -3.66 -11.80
CA THR A 24 20.67 -3.50 -12.15
C THR A 24 21.36 -4.83 -12.41
N LEU A 25 21.01 -5.91 -11.70
CA LEU A 25 21.55 -7.24 -11.97
C LEU A 25 21.09 -7.78 -13.33
N LEU A 26 19.81 -7.59 -13.70
CA LEU A 26 19.31 -7.94 -15.04
C LEU A 26 20.07 -7.16 -16.13
N GLU A 27 20.27 -5.86 -15.94
CA GLU A 27 21.03 -5.00 -16.87
C GLU A 27 22.49 -5.46 -17.03
N ARG A 28 23.10 -6.01 -15.96
CA ARG A 28 24.44 -6.61 -15.98
C ARG A 28 24.47 -8.03 -16.58
N GLY A 29 23.34 -8.56 -17.03
CA GLY A 29 23.25 -9.87 -17.68
C GLY A 29 23.18 -11.06 -16.71
N TYR A 30 22.92 -10.84 -15.41
CA TYR A 30 22.64 -11.92 -14.48
C TYR A 30 21.24 -12.50 -14.73
N THR A 31 21.07 -13.80 -14.46
CA THR A 31 19.73 -14.37 -14.32
C THR A 31 19.25 -14.08 -12.91
N VAL A 32 18.18 -13.30 -12.76
CA VAL A 32 17.70 -12.86 -11.44
C VAL A 32 16.48 -13.67 -11.01
N ARG A 33 16.58 -14.32 -9.85
CA ARG A 33 15.42 -14.86 -9.12
C ARG A 33 14.96 -13.86 -8.08
N ALA A 34 13.81 -13.25 -8.30
CA ALA A 34 13.29 -12.18 -7.46
C ALA A 34 12.26 -12.71 -6.46
N LEU A 35 12.52 -12.57 -5.16
CA LEU A 35 11.55 -12.93 -4.11
C LEU A 35 10.97 -11.69 -3.45
N GLY A 36 9.65 -11.68 -3.27
CA GLY A 36 8.96 -10.66 -2.48
C GLY A 36 7.44 -10.84 -2.49
N ARG A 37 6.76 -10.14 -1.58
CA ARG A 37 5.33 -10.34 -1.31
C ARG A 37 4.40 -9.44 -2.12
N ASN A 38 4.91 -8.33 -2.66
CA ASN A 38 4.10 -7.41 -3.46
C ASN A 38 4.06 -7.91 -4.91
N LEU A 39 2.89 -8.45 -5.30
CA LEU A 39 2.67 -9.09 -6.59
C LEU A 39 2.88 -8.11 -7.75
N GLU A 40 2.33 -6.89 -7.67
CA GLU A 40 2.44 -5.87 -8.71
C GLU A 40 3.90 -5.56 -9.07
N ARG A 41 4.73 -5.26 -8.08
CA ARG A 41 6.17 -5.01 -8.27
C ARG A 41 6.93 -6.25 -8.71
N GLY A 42 6.48 -7.42 -8.26
CA GLY A 42 7.04 -8.70 -8.68
C GLY A 42 6.80 -8.99 -10.16
N VAL A 43 5.56 -8.80 -10.63
CA VAL A 43 5.16 -8.91 -12.03
C VAL A 43 5.92 -7.89 -12.88
N ALA A 44 6.09 -6.65 -12.40
CA ALA A 44 6.88 -5.65 -13.10
C ALA A 44 8.35 -6.07 -13.28
N LEU A 45 8.96 -6.75 -12.29
CA LEU A 45 10.30 -7.35 -12.45
C LEU A 45 10.28 -8.56 -13.39
N GLY A 46 9.23 -9.36 -13.37
CA GLY A 46 9.02 -10.47 -14.31
C GLY A 46 8.96 -10.01 -15.76
N ALA A 47 8.28 -8.90 -16.03
CA ALA A 47 8.24 -8.27 -17.35
C ALA A 47 9.62 -7.78 -17.84
N LEU A 48 10.56 -7.52 -16.92
CA LEU A 48 11.95 -7.18 -17.23
C LEU A 48 12.86 -8.42 -17.35
N GLY A 49 12.31 -9.64 -17.17
CA GLY A 49 13.02 -10.90 -17.34
C GLY A 49 13.46 -11.59 -16.04
N ALA A 50 13.01 -11.14 -14.86
CA ALA A 50 13.27 -11.87 -13.61
C ALA A 50 12.38 -13.12 -13.44
N ASP A 51 12.93 -14.19 -12.87
CA ASP A 51 12.16 -15.31 -12.29
C ASP A 51 11.55 -14.83 -10.97
N TYR A 52 10.39 -14.17 -11.03
CA TYR A 52 9.68 -13.69 -9.84
C TYR A 52 8.92 -14.82 -9.15
N ARG A 53 9.10 -14.94 -7.83
CA ARG A 53 8.36 -15.89 -6.99
C ARG A 53 7.79 -15.20 -5.75
N PRO A 54 6.48 -15.32 -5.48
CA PRO A 54 5.86 -14.76 -4.28
C PRO A 54 6.20 -15.62 -3.06
N VAL A 55 7.35 -15.35 -2.44
CA VAL A 55 7.84 -16.09 -1.27
C VAL A 55 7.95 -15.17 -0.06
N ASP A 56 7.38 -15.61 1.06
CA ASP A 56 7.60 -15.00 2.38
C ASP A 56 8.86 -15.59 3.02
N LEU A 57 9.70 -14.73 3.61
CA LEU A 57 10.91 -15.15 4.31
C LEU A 57 10.62 -16.09 5.49
N CYS A 58 9.44 -15.96 6.11
CA CYS A 58 9.01 -16.80 7.22
C CYS A 58 8.59 -18.21 6.77
N ASP A 59 8.29 -18.42 5.48
CA ASP A 59 8.02 -19.75 4.92
C ASP A 59 9.34 -20.46 4.61
N ARG A 60 9.79 -21.27 5.57
CA ARG A 60 11.01 -22.06 5.46
C ARG A 60 11.02 -22.94 4.21
N ALA A 61 9.95 -23.67 3.94
CA ALA A 61 9.95 -24.66 2.85
C ALA A 61 10.06 -23.97 1.49
N SER A 62 9.36 -22.85 1.30
CA SER A 62 9.45 -22.05 0.08
C SER A 62 10.81 -21.36 -0.07
N MET A 63 11.41 -20.89 1.03
CA MET A 63 12.74 -20.29 1.00
C MET A 63 13.83 -21.29 0.60
N LEU A 64 13.80 -22.52 1.12
CA LEU A 64 14.73 -23.58 0.74
C LEU A 64 14.62 -23.86 -0.77
N ARG A 65 13.41 -24.15 -1.28
CA ARG A 65 13.16 -24.38 -2.71
C ARG A 65 13.60 -23.21 -3.60
N ALA A 66 13.49 -21.98 -3.10
CA ALA A 66 13.92 -20.81 -3.86
C ALA A 66 15.44 -20.77 -4.09
N CYS A 67 16.24 -21.37 -3.21
CA CYS A 67 17.70 -21.44 -3.34
C CYS A 67 18.18 -22.53 -4.32
N GLU A 68 17.31 -23.40 -4.81
CA GLU A 68 17.67 -24.47 -5.74
C GLU A 68 18.22 -23.91 -7.07
N GLY A 69 19.43 -24.35 -7.46
CA GLY A 69 20.08 -23.93 -8.71
C GLY A 69 20.56 -22.48 -8.72
N VAL A 70 20.67 -21.83 -7.56
CA VAL A 70 21.15 -20.45 -7.41
C VAL A 70 22.65 -20.44 -7.12
N ASP A 71 23.42 -19.56 -7.80
CA ASP A 71 24.86 -19.41 -7.55
C ASP A 71 25.15 -18.51 -6.34
N ALA A 72 24.36 -17.45 -6.15
CA ALA A 72 24.55 -16.49 -5.06
C ALA A 72 23.22 -15.88 -4.59
N VAL A 73 23.16 -15.49 -3.33
CA VAL A 73 22.00 -14.79 -2.73
C VAL A 73 22.40 -13.39 -2.26
N ILE A 74 21.58 -12.40 -2.58
CA ILE A 74 21.59 -11.09 -1.92
C ILE A 74 20.33 -10.96 -1.05
N HIS A 75 20.52 -11.02 0.26
CA HIS A 75 19.45 -10.97 1.24
C HIS A 75 19.11 -9.52 1.63
N ALA A 76 18.26 -8.86 0.84
CA ALA A 76 17.75 -7.50 1.06
C ALA A 76 16.33 -7.43 1.69
N GLY A 77 15.71 -8.56 2.02
CA GLY A 77 14.39 -8.62 2.64
C GLY A 77 14.47 -8.48 4.16
N ALA A 78 13.72 -7.54 4.73
CA ALA A 78 13.63 -7.31 6.17
C ALA A 78 12.37 -6.50 6.51
N LEU A 79 11.91 -6.57 7.75
CA LEU A 79 11.04 -5.55 8.36
C LEU A 79 11.91 -4.37 8.81
N THR A 80 11.80 -3.23 8.12
CA THR A 80 12.60 -2.02 8.31
C THR A 80 11.85 -0.87 8.98
N SER A 81 10.67 -1.15 9.56
CA SER A 81 9.87 -0.13 10.24
C SER A 81 10.57 0.36 11.52
N PRO A 82 10.41 1.63 11.92
CA PRO A 82 10.81 2.12 13.23
C PRO A 82 9.92 1.60 14.37
N TRP A 83 8.81 0.92 14.06
CA TRP A 83 7.85 0.46 15.04
C TRP A 83 7.30 -0.92 14.69
N GLY A 84 6.99 -1.71 15.71
CA GLY A 84 6.51 -3.08 15.57
C GLY A 84 6.71 -3.84 16.87
N THR A 85 6.13 -5.04 16.96
CA THR A 85 6.38 -5.92 18.09
C THR A 85 7.74 -6.59 17.97
N GLN A 86 8.36 -6.90 19.10
CA GLN A 86 9.63 -7.63 19.13
C GLN A 86 9.54 -8.95 18.35
N GLN A 87 8.44 -9.68 18.51
CA GLN A 87 8.19 -10.95 17.86
C GLN A 87 8.12 -10.83 16.32
N GLU A 88 7.50 -9.78 15.79
CA GLU A 88 7.46 -9.53 14.34
C GLU A 88 8.87 -9.28 13.78
N PHE A 89 9.66 -8.45 14.44
CA PHE A 89 11.05 -8.21 14.03
C PHE A 89 11.89 -9.48 14.11
N GLU A 90 11.77 -10.26 15.18
CA GLU A 90 12.50 -11.52 15.33
C GLU A 90 12.08 -12.55 14.27
N SER A 91 10.78 -12.78 14.09
CA SER A 91 10.30 -13.75 13.11
C SER A 91 10.81 -13.45 11.69
N ILE A 92 10.76 -12.18 11.28
CA ILE A 92 11.11 -11.77 9.91
C ILE A 92 12.61 -11.57 9.76
N ASN A 93 13.23 -10.71 10.55
CA ASN A 93 14.64 -10.34 10.35
C ASN A 93 15.58 -11.44 10.80
N VAL A 94 15.20 -12.19 11.83
CA VAL A 94 16.05 -13.20 12.43
C VAL A 94 15.70 -14.58 11.87
N GLY A 95 14.44 -15.00 12.00
CA GLY A 95 13.94 -16.27 11.45
C GLY A 95 14.03 -16.34 9.94
N GLY A 96 13.66 -15.26 9.24
CA GLY A 96 13.83 -15.16 7.78
C GLY A 96 15.28 -15.29 7.33
N THR A 97 16.22 -14.64 8.04
CA THR A 97 17.66 -14.79 7.76
C THR A 97 18.12 -16.25 7.96
N GLN A 98 17.64 -16.93 9.00
CA GLN A 98 17.95 -18.35 9.22
C GLN A 98 17.45 -19.24 8.08
N ASN A 99 16.27 -18.96 7.55
CA ASN A 99 15.71 -19.70 6.42
C ASN A 99 16.54 -19.49 5.14
N VAL A 100 17.00 -18.26 4.88
CA VAL A 100 17.91 -17.96 3.76
C VAL A 100 19.23 -18.71 3.92
N ILE A 101 19.86 -18.65 5.10
CA ILE A 101 21.11 -19.37 5.38
C ILE A 101 20.93 -20.88 5.18
N ALA A 102 19.82 -21.44 5.69
CA ALA A 102 19.52 -22.86 5.54
C ALA A 102 19.40 -23.25 4.06
N GLY A 103 18.68 -22.48 3.24
CA GLY A 103 18.59 -22.71 1.80
C GLY A 103 19.94 -22.59 1.09
N CYS A 104 20.77 -21.63 1.49
CA CYS A 104 22.13 -21.49 0.95
C CYS A 104 22.99 -22.72 1.21
N VAL A 105 22.96 -23.23 2.45
CA VAL A 105 23.74 -24.41 2.84
C VAL A 105 23.21 -25.67 2.15
N GLU A 106 21.89 -25.87 2.12
CA GLU A 106 21.25 -27.06 1.54
C GLU A 106 21.52 -27.20 0.03
N HIS A 107 21.48 -26.09 -0.71
CA HIS A 107 21.65 -26.10 -2.16
C HIS A 107 23.07 -25.70 -2.61
N GLY A 108 24.02 -25.56 -1.68
CA GLY A 108 25.42 -25.27 -2.02
C GLY A 108 25.63 -23.91 -2.70
N VAL A 109 24.85 -22.89 -2.31
CA VAL A 109 25.01 -21.52 -2.81
C VAL A 109 26.42 -21.03 -2.47
N LYS A 110 27.11 -20.45 -3.47
CA LYS A 110 28.52 -20.11 -3.36
C LYS A 110 28.78 -18.85 -2.55
N ARG A 111 27.82 -17.92 -2.51
CA ARG A 111 27.95 -16.65 -1.77
C ARG A 111 26.61 -16.11 -1.25
N LEU A 112 26.62 -15.56 -0.04
CA LEU A 112 25.52 -14.83 0.57
C LEU A 112 25.95 -13.39 0.93
N VAL A 113 25.37 -12.39 0.26
CA VAL A 113 25.49 -10.98 0.66
C VAL A 113 24.29 -10.62 1.54
N TYR A 114 24.52 -10.32 2.81
CA TYR A 114 23.49 -9.92 3.76
C TYR A 114 23.41 -8.40 3.87
N VAL A 115 22.24 -7.82 3.53
CA VAL A 115 22.00 -6.39 3.69
C VAL A 115 21.58 -6.12 5.13
N SER A 116 22.51 -5.64 5.94
CA SER A 116 22.29 -5.18 7.31
C SER A 116 22.02 -3.66 7.37
N SER A 117 22.23 -3.03 8.53
CA SER A 117 22.03 -1.61 8.76
C SER A 117 23.08 -1.04 9.70
N PRO A 118 23.57 0.19 9.49
CA PRO A 118 24.44 0.86 10.45
C PRO A 118 23.77 1.11 11.82
N SER A 119 22.44 0.99 11.91
CA SER A 119 21.70 1.13 13.16
C SER A 119 22.10 0.15 14.25
N VAL A 120 22.77 -0.96 13.90
CA VAL A 120 23.33 -1.92 14.89
C VAL A 120 24.35 -1.24 15.82
N THR A 121 25.09 -0.24 15.34
CA THR A 121 26.08 0.51 16.14
C THR A 121 25.52 1.82 16.71
N SER A 122 24.30 2.22 16.33
CA SER A 122 23.68 3.46 16.79
C SER A 122 23.43 3.45 18.30
N ARG A 123 23.69 4.59 18.93
CA ARG A 123 23.41 4.90 20.34
C ARG A 123 22.71 6.26 20.43
N PHE A 124 22.15 6.57 21.61
CA PHE A 124 21.55 7.88 21.90
C PHE A 124 22.62 8.93 22.29
N CYS A 125 23.65 9.06 21.45
CA CYS A 125 24.72 10.03 21.58
C CYS A 125 25.38 10.26 20.22
N ASP A 126 26.16 11.34 20.09
CA ASP A 126 26.95 11.61 18.90
C ASP A 126 28.03 10.53 18.71
N GLN A 127 28.16 10.07 17.47
CA GLN A 127 29.14 9.09 17.04
C GLN A 127 29.69 9.51 15.67
N LEU A 128 30.95 9.90 15.60
CA LEU A 128 31.58 10.40 14.38
C LEU A 128 32.66 9.43 13.88
N GLY A 129 32.75 9.27 12.56
CA GLY A 129 33.77 8.44 11.92
C GLY A 129 33.75 6.97 12.37
N LEU A 130 32.57 6.40 12.59
CA LEU A 130 32.45 4.99 12.96
C LEU A 130 32.95 4.08 11.83
N THR A 131 33.72 3.07 12.18
CA THR A 131 34.12 1.98 11.27
C THR A 131 33.34 0.71 11.57
N GLU A 132 33.56 -0.35 10.79
CA GLU A 132 32.97 -1.66 11.02
C GLU A 132 33.45 -2.33 12.31
N ALA A 133 34.54 -1.84 12.90
CA ALA A 133 35.07 -2.28 14.19
C ALA A 133 34.32 -1.68 15.40
N ALA A 134 33.39 -0.76 15.19
CA ALA A 134 32.61 -0.17 16.27
C ALA A 134 31.81 -1.22 17.05
N SER A 135 31.73 -1.07 18.38
CA SER A 135 31.10 -2.04 19.26
C SER A 135 29.58 -2.12 19.06
N VAL A 136 29.06 -3.35 19.07
CA VAL A 136 27.63 -3.64 18.92
C VAL A 136 27.04 -4.16 20.24
N GLY A 137 25.85 -3.68 20.60
CA GLY A 137 25.20 -4.03 21.87
C GLY A 137 25.88 -3.46 23.13
N PRO A 138 25.48 -3.91 24.34
CA PRO A 138 24.28 -4.72 24.59
C PRO A 138 22.99 -3.91 24.45
N GLN A 139 23.08 -2.58 24.38
CA GLN A 139 21.93 -1.69 24.24
C GLN A 139 21.71 -1.29 22.77
N PHE A 140 20.44 -1.30 22.36
CA PHE A 140 20.01 -0.96 21.01
C PHE A 140 18.98 0.16 21.03
N VAL A 141 19.01 1.02 20.01
CA VAL A 141 18.08 2.15 19.86
C VAL A 141 16.66 1.72 19.46
N ALA A 142 16.50 0.50 18.91
CA ALA A 142 15.22 -0.09 18.52
C ALA A 142 15.32 -1.62 18.36
N PRO A 143 14.19 -2.35 18.44
CA PRO A 143 14.08 -3.76 18.05
C PRO A 143 14.63 -4.06 16.65
N TYR A 144 14.44 -3.14 15.70
CA TYR A 144 15.02 -3.26 14.36
C TYR A 144 16.54 -3.39 14.40
N ALA A 145 17.24 -2.49 15.11
CA ALA A 145 18.69 -2.52 15.23
C ALA A 145 19.19 -3.82 15.89
N GLN A 146 18.52 -4.24 16.96
CA GLN A 146 18.83 -5.50 17.64
C GLN A 146 18.69 -6.70 16.70
N THR A 147 17.55 -6.82 16.01
CA THR A 147 17.29 -7.98 15.14
C THR A 147 18.15 -8.00 13.89
N LYS A 148 18.56 -6.85 13.36
CA LYS A 148 19.59 -6.79 12.30
C LYS A 148 20.93 -7.31 12.78
N TRP A 149 21.35 -6.95 14.00
CA TRP A 149 22.57 -7.49 14.62
C TRP A 149 22.47 -9.00 14.87
N GLU A 150 21.34 -9.49 15.38
CA GLU A 150 21.10 -10.92 15.55
C GLU A 150 21.14 -11.70 14.23
N GLY A 151 20.71 -11.07 13.12
CA GLY A 151 20.90 -11.59 11.77
C GLY A 151 22.39 -11.61 11.35
N GLU A 152 23.16 -10.56 11.64
CA GLU A 152 24.61 -10.54 11.38
C GLU A 152 25.33 -11.67 12.14
N LEU A 153 24.97 -11.93 13.39
CA LEU A 153 25.54 -13.05 14.17
C LEU A 153 25.31 -14.40 13.49
N ARG A 154 24.12 -14.60 12.89
CA ARG A 154 23.79 -15.84 12.16
C ARG A 154 24.57 -15.97 10.86
N VAL A 155 24.74 -14.87 10.14
CA VAL A 155 25.53 -14.82 8.90
C VAL A 155 27.01 -15.08 9.22
N SER A 156 27.57 -14.42 10.24
CA SER A 156 28.94 -14.65 10.70
C SER A 156 29.16 -16.10 11.16
N TRP A 157 28.18 -16.69 11.84
CA TRP A 157 28.23 -18.11 12.20
C TRP A 157 28.24 -19.01 10.95
N ALA A 158 27.39 -18.74 9.95
CA ALA A 158 27.40 -19.47 8.69
C ALA A 158 28.75 -19.32 7.95
N ALA A 159 29.39 -18.15 8.03
CA ALA A 159 30.74 -17.93 7.51
C ALA A 159 31.78 -18.83 8.20
N ALA A 160 31.71 -18.95 9.53
CA ALA A 160 32.55 -19.87 10.29
C ALA A 160 32.30 -21.34 9.94
N GLN A 161 31.11 -21.69 9.44
CA GLN A 161 30.79 -23.03 8.92
C GLN A 161 31.17 -23.22 7.43
N GLY A 162 31.79 -22.23 6.80
CA GLY A 162 32.35 -22.34 5.45
C GLY A 162 31.55 -21.67 4.33
N LEU A 163 30.36 -21.11 4.61
CA LEU A 163 29.60 -20.33 3.62
C LEU A 163 30.36 -19.02 3.31
N ASP A 164 30.56 -18.67 2.05
CA ASP A 164 31.13 -17.36 1.70
C ASP A 164 30.07 -16.27 1.96
N THR A 165 30.30 -15.43 2.96
CA THR A 165 29.34 -14.37 3.31
C THR A 165 29.97 -12.99 3.24
N VAL A 166 29.17 -11.97 2.91
CA VAL A 166 29.54 -10.57 3.04
C VAL A 166 28.40 -9.83 3.74
N ILE A 167 28.70 -9.00 4.73
CA ILE A 167 27.69 -8.17 5.40
C ILE A 167 27.86 -6.73 4.90
N VAL A 168 26.78 -6.12 4.45
CA VAL A 168 26.80 -4.74 3.97
C VAL A 168 25.79 -3.91 4.76
N ARG A 169 26.19 -2.75 5.27
CA ARG A 169 25.38 -1.83 6.09
C ARG A 169 25.17 -0.51 5.32
N PRO A 170 24.21 -0.41 4.39
CA PRO A 170 23.91 0.85 3.71
C PRO A 170 23.28 1.88 4.67
N ARG A 171 23.79 3.11 4.66
CA ARG A 171 23.28 4.21 5.50
C ARG A 171 22.32 5.10 4.72
N GLY A 172 21.13 5.34 5.27
CA GLY A 172 20.24 6.42 4.83
C GLY A 172 19.99 6.42 3.32
N VAL A 173 19.61 5.27 2.75
CA VAL A 173 19.47 5.12 1.30
C VAL A 173 18.29 5.93 0.80
N TYR A 174 18.51 6.81 -0.18
CA TYR A 174 17.51 7.73 -0.71
C TYR A 174 17.65 7.89 -2.23
N GLY A 175 16.67 8.52 -2.86
CA GLY A 175 16.61 8.70 -4.32
C GLY A 175 15.24 8.37 -4.91
N PRO A 176 15.11 8.37 -6.25
CA PRO A 176 13.88 7.96 -6.93
C PRO A 176 13.36 6.61 -6.45
N GLY A 177 12.10 6.55 -6.01
CA GLY A 177 11.50 5.33 -5.46
C GLY A 177 11.57 5.22 -3.93
N ASP A 178 12.19 6.19 -3.24
CA ASP A 178 12.25 6.20 -1.76
C ASP A 178 10.85 6.08 -1.15
N THR A 179 10.70 5.16 -0.21
CA THR A 179 9.47 4.89 0.54
C THR A 179 9.63 5.10 2.04
N THR A 180 10.83 5.48 2.48
CA THR A 180 11.31 5.31 3.86
C THR A 180 11.76 6.62 4.50
N ILE A 181 12.46 7.52 3.80
CA ILE A 181 13.04 8.74 4.41
C ILE A 181 12.21 9.96 4.01
N PHE A 182 12.39 10.47 2.80
CA PHE A 182 11.84 11.76 2.39
C PHE A 182 10.31 11.78 2.36
N PRO A 183 9.57 10.75 1.91
CA PRO A 183 8.11 10.77 1.96
C PRO A 183 7.54 10.95 3.36
N ARG A 184 8.22 10.44 4.40
CA ARG A 184 7.79 10.59 5.79
C ARG A 184 8.02 12.01 6.29
N ILE A 185 9.19 12.58 5.96
CA ILE A 185 9.58 13.94 6.30
C ILE A 185 8.65 14.95 5.62
N ILE A 186 8.41 14.79 4.31
CA ILE A 186 7.48 15.62 3.53
C ILE A 186 6.09 15.60 4.15
N ARG A 187 5.56 14.41 4.48
CA ARG A 187 4.23 14.27 5.11
C ARG A 187 4.18 14.94 6.48
N ALA A 188 5.25 14.88 7.28
CA ALA A 188 5.32 15.54 8.57
C ALA A 188 5.37 17.07 8.41
N ALA A 189 6.15 17.58 7.46
CA ALA A 189 6.25 19.01 7.15
C ALA A 189 4.91 19.59 6.66
N GLN A 190 4.23 18.90 5.73
CA GLN A 190 2.91 19.31 5.23
C GLN A 190 1.83 19.40 6.33
N LYS A 191 2.00 18.65 7.42
CA LYS A 191 1.12 18.70 8.61
C LYS A 191 1.55 19.74 9.65
N GLY A 192 2.64 20.47 9.41
CA GLY A 192 3.26 21.36 10.40
C GLY A 192 3.82 20.63 11.61
N ALA A 193 4.08 19.32 11.49
CA ALA A 193 4.42 18.43 12.60
C ALA A 193 5.89 18.00 12.62
N LEU A 194 6.74 18.61 11.78
CA LEU A 194 8.17 18.30 11.68
C LEU A 194 9.00 19.33 12.49
N PRO A 195 9.45 19.02 13.72
CA PRO A 195 10.29 19.94 14.49
C PRO A 195 11.75 19.90 14.03
N VAL A 196 12.49 20.97 14.32
CA VAL A 196 13.96 20.91 14.42
C VAL A 196 14.29 20.31 15.78
N ILE A 197 15.12 19.27 15.82
CA ILE A 197 15.60 18.68 17.08
C ILE A 197 17.01 19.22 17.37
N GLY A 198 17.22 19.68 18.60
CA GLY A 198 18.46 20.35 18.98
C GLY A 198 18.62 21.68 18.26
N ASP A 199 19.82 21.95 17.76
CA ASP A 199 20.15 23.11 16.92
C ASP A 199 20.04 22.80 15.41
N GLY A 200 19.59 21.59 15.04
CA GLY A 200 19.60 21.11 13.65
C GLY A 200 21.00 20.78 13.12
N GLY A 201 22.01 20.75 13.99
CA GLY A 201 23.41 20.58 13.63
C GLY A 201 23.89 19.14 13.48
N ALA A 202 23.02 18.14 13.73
CA ALA A 202 23.38 16.73 13.64
C ALA A 202 23.89 16.34 12.25
N LEU A 203 25.13 15.85 12.20
CA LEU A 203 25.77 15.37 10.99
C LEU A 203 25.33 13.93 10.67
N THR A 204 25.18 13.61 9.40
CA THR A 204 24.95 12.24 8.97
C THR A 204 25.55 11.99 7.60
N ASN A 205 25.67 10.72 7.23
CA ASN A 205 25.86 10.33 5.85
C ASN A 205 24.55 9.80 5.25
N MET A 206 24.39 10.01 3.96
CA MET A 206 23.31 9.45 3.16
C MET A 206 23.91 8.73 1.96
N THR A 207 23.20 7.76 1.41
CA THR A 207 23.67 7.01 0.24
C THR A 207 22.63 7.12 -0.85
N TYR A 208 23.02 7.60 -2.03
CA TYR A 208 22.12 7.56 -3.17
C TYR A 208 21.86 6.10 -3.58
N ILE A 209 20.65 5.80 -4.04
CA ILE A 209 20.21 4.43 -4.31
C ILE A 209 21.12 3.69 -5.30
N ASP A 210 21.59 4.36 -6.35
CA ASP A 210 22.47 3.75 -7.34
C ASP A 210 23.83 3.39 -6.74
N ASP A 211 24.38 4.25 -5.87
CA ASP A 211 25.63 3.98 -5.16
C ASP A 211 25.46 2.82 -4.16
N ALA A 212 24.34 2.75 -3.45
CA ALA A 212 24.03 1.61 -2.57
C ALA A 212 23.95 0.29 -3.34
N VAL A 213 23.31 0.30 -4.53
CA VAL A 213 23.21 -0.88 -5.40
C VAL A 213 24.57 -1.26 -5.98
N GLU A 214 25.39 -0.29 -6.40
CA GLU A 214 26.76 -0.54 -6.86
C GLU A 214 27.58 -1.24 -5.78
N GLY A 215 27.57 -0.72 -4.55
CA GLY A 215 28.30 -1.34 -3.45
C GLY A 215 27.84 -2.77 -3.12
N LEU A 216 26.55 -3.07 -3.29
CA LEU A 216 26.03 -4.45 -3.17
C LEU A 216 26.49 -5.36 -4.31
N CYS A 217 26.58 -4.85 -5.54
CA CYS A 217 27.13 -5.60 -6.67
C CYS A 217 28.64 -5.86 -6.49
N LEU A 218 29.40 -4.86 -6.03
CA LEU A 218 30.82 -5.04 -5.71
C LEU A 218 31.03 -6.05 -4.57
N ALA A 219 30.16 -6.05 -3.55
CA ALA A 219 30.18 -7.05 -2.49
C ALA A 219 29.88 -8.46 -3.00
N LEU A 220 28.98 -8.60 -3.98
CA LEU A 220 28.70 -9.87 -4.65
C LEU A 220 29.93 -10.39 -5.41
N GLU A 221 30.65 -9.51 -6.10
CA GLU A 221 31.70 -9.88 -7.06
C GLU A 221 33.11 -9.94 -6.46
N CYS A 222 33.41 -9.14 -5.43
CA CYS A 222 34.76 -9.01 -4.89
C CYS A 222 35.18 -10.22 -4.03
N ALA A 223 36.29 -10.85 -4.36
CA ALA A 223 36.83 -11.97 -3.58
C ALA A 223 37.34 -11.54 -2.19
N LYS A 224 37.92 -10.35 -2.07
CA LYS A 224 38.45 -9.80 -0.80
C LYS A 224 37.37 -9.54 0.24
N ALA A 225 36.11 -9.45 -0.18
CA ALA A 225 34.95 -9.18 0.67
C ALA A 225 34.55 -10.36 1.57
N ARG A 226 35.04 -11.58 1.28
CA ARG A 226 34.66 -12.81 1.98
C ARG A 226 34.87 -12.67 3.49
N GLY A 227 33.80 -12.94 4.25
CA GLY A 227 33.77 -12.93 5.71
C GLY A 227 33.84 -11.53 6.33
N LYS A 228 33.80 -10.46 5.52
CA LYS A 228 33.93 -9.09 5.99
C LYS A 228 32.59 -8.37 6.06
N THR A 229 32.58 -7.30 6.85
CA THR A 229 31.48 -6.34 6.95
C THR A 229 31.92 -5.02 6.34
N TYR A 230 31.01 -4.33 5.66
CA TYR A 230 31.24 -3.01 5.09
C TYR A 230 30.09 -2.06 5.41
N VAL A 231 30.39 -0.80 5.72
CA VAL A 231 29.42 0.29 5.70
C VAL A 231 29.47 0.97 4.34
N LEU A 232 28.30 1.27 3.77
CA LEU A 232 28.18 2.06 2.55
C LEU A 232 27.54 3.40 2.86
N THR A 233 28.20 4.47 2.43
CA THR A 233 27.72 5.85 2.47
C THR A 233 28.01 6.55 1.14
N GLY A 234 27.47 7.74 0.93
CA GLY A 234 27.87 8.64 -0.15
C GLY A 234 29.20 9.36 0.09
N ASP A 235 29.95 9.02 1.15
CA ASP A 235 31.25 9.63 1.50
C ASP A 235 31.21 11.15 1.73
N GLU A 236 30.03 11.67 2.11
CA GLU A 236 29.80 13.09 2.38
C GLU A 236 29.13 13.23 3.76
N ASP A 237 29.74 14.04 4.64
CA ASP A 237 29.14 14.46 5.91
C ASP A 237 28.22 15.65 5.66
N VAL A 238 26.92 15.46 5.88
CA VAL A 238 25.91 16.51 5.69
C VAL A 238 25.13 16.75 6.97
N ARG A 239 24.67 17.98 7.18
CA ARG A 239 23.69 18.26 8.24
C ARG A 239 22.34 17.73 7.80
N ALA A 240 21.76 16.81 8.56
CA ALA A 240 20.49 16.17 8.19
C ALA A 240 19.38 17.22 7.96
N TRP A 241 19.36 18.28 8.77
CA TRP A 241 18.36 19.34 8.64
C TRP A 241 18.54 20.22 7.39
N ASP A 242 19.77 20.40 6.92
CA ASP A 242 20.03 21.18 5.70
C ASP A 242 19.50 20.45 4.47
N VAL A 243 19.71 19.13 4.40
CA VAL A 243 19.16 18.29 3.34
C VAL A 243 17.63 18.31 3.36
N ILE A 244 17.03 18.20 4.55
CA ILE A 244 15.57 18.29 4.72
C ILE A 244 15.05 19.63 4.21
N ARG A 245 15.70 20.73 4.63
CA ARG A 245 15.32 22.07 4.22
C ARG A 245 15.40 22.23 2.70
N ASP A 246 16.49 21.78 2.06
CA ASP A 246 16.65 21.82 0.60
C ASP A 246 15.52 21.05 -0.11
N VAL A 247 15.18 19.84 0.34
CA VAL A 247 14.06 19.08 -0.23
C VAL A 247 12.72 19.84 -0.10
N LEU A 248 12.42 20.40 1.08
CA LEU A 248 11.16 21.12 1.31
C LEU A 248 11.09 22.42 0.48
N GLU A 249 12.19 23.16 0.40
CA GLU A 249 12.29 24.39 -0.39
C GLU A 249 12.11 24.10 -1.88
N ARG A 250 12.80 23.09 -2.42
CA ARG A 250 12.63 22.67 -3.82
C ARG A 250 11.20 22.20 -4.10
N LEU A 251 10.54 21.53 -3.15
CA LEU A 251 9.13 21.12 -3.32
C LEU A 251 8.12 22.25 -3.10
N GLY A 252 8.55 23.46 -2.74
CA GLY A 252 7.65 24.59 -2.46
C GLY A 252 6.79 24.37 -1.21
N ILE A 253 7.23 23.52 -0.28
CA ILE A 253 6.49 23.20 0.94
C ILE A 253 6.86 24.23 2.01
N ALA A 254 5.97 25.18 2.24
CA ALA A 254 6.13 26.14 3.32
C ALA A 254 6.13 25.41 4.67
N HIS A 255 7.27 25.44 5.37
CA HIS A 255 7.42 24.84 6.68
C HIS A 255 8.03 25.84 7.67
N ARG A 256 7.33 26.07 8.79
CA ARG A 256 7.80 26.92 9.89
C ARG A 256 8.00 26.03 11.11
N PRO A 257 9.16 25.34 11.23
CA PRO A 257 9.37 24.36 12.28
C PRO A 257 9.39 25.02 13.65
N ARG A 258 8.90 24.29 14.66
CA ARG A 258 9.25 24.56 16.05
C ARG A 258 10.57 23.87 16.37
N THR A 259 11.36 24.45 17.26
CA THR A 259 12.57 23.80 17.79
C THR A 259 12.22 23.07 19.07
N LEU A 260 12.66 21.82 19.19
CA LEU A 260 12.61 21.02 20.41
C LEU A 260 14.03 20.72 20.87
N SER A 261 14.29 20.83 22.17
CA SER A 261 15.54 20.28 22.72
C SER A 261 15.57 18.77 22.53
N ILE A 262 16.77 18.18 22.51
CA ILE A 262 16.94 16.72 22.37
C ILE A 262 16.13 16.00 23.47
N GLY A 263 16.22 16.47 24.72
CA GLY A 263 15.46 15.91 25.84
C GLY A 263 13.94 15.98 25.64
N GLN A 264 13.42 17.10 25.13
CA GLN A 264 12.00 17.24 24.81
C GLN A 264 11.56 16.27 23.71
N ALA A 265 12.35 16.16 22.63
CA ALA A 265 12.05 15.26 21.53
C ALA A 265 12.05 13.79 21.98
N MET A 266 13.03 13.38 22.79
CA MET A 266 13.12 12.02 23.33
C MET A 266 12.00 11.70 24.32
N ALA A 267 11.61 12.65 25.16
CA ALA A 267 10.49 12.50 26.08
C ALA A 267 9.16 12.39 25.32
N ALA A 268 8.91 13.27 24.35
CA ALA A 268 7.71 13.25 23.52
C ALA A 268 7.59 11.95 22.70
N ALA A 269 8.71 11.52 22.09
CA ALA A 269 8.77 10.24 21.40
C ALA A 269 8.47 9.08 22.35
N GLY A 270 9.08 9.06 23.54
CA GLY A 270 8.82 8.03 24.54
C GLY A 270 7.38 7.95 25.04
N ALA A 271 6.74 9.11 25.21
CA ALA A 271 5.32 9.18 25.55
C ALA A 271 4.44 8.66 24.41
N ALA A 272 4.75 9.01 23.16
CA ALA A 272 4.04 8.52 21.98
C ALA A 272 4.17 7.00 21.83
N GLU A 273 5.38 6.46 21.97
CA GLU A 273 5.63 5.01 21.96
C GLU A 273 4.83 4.29 23.06
N SER A 274 4.83 4.83 24.29
CA SER A 274 4.10 4.24 25.41
C SER A 274 2.59 4.26 25.19
N LEU A 275 2.06 5.39 24.70
CA LEU A 275 0.65 5.53 24.35
C LEU A 275 0.24 4.53 23.28
N TRP A 276 1.04 4.38 22.22
CA TRP A 276 0.78 3.41 21.15
C TRP A 276 0.78 1.97 21.65
N ARG A 277 1.71 1.60 22.54
CA ARG A 277 1.77 0.25 23.13
C ARG A 277 0.59 -0.03 24.04
N ILE A 278 0.31 0.87 24.98
CA ILE A 278 -0.76 0.70 25.98
C ILE A 278 -2.12 0.66 25.29
N SER A 279 -2.34 1.56 24.33
CA SER A 279 -3.63 1.70 23.64
C SER A 279 -3.77 0.75 22.44
N ARG A 280 -2.73 -0.04 22.11
CA ARG A 280 -2.69 -0.96 20.96
C ARG A 280 -3.13 -0.31 19.64
N LEU A 281 -2.71 0.93 19.42
CA LEU A 281 -3.08 1.68 18.22
C LEU A 281 -2.42 1.05 17.00
N ALA A 282 -3.17 0.92 15.92
CA ALA A 282 -2.66 0.47 14.64
C ALA A 282 -1.69 1.50 14.03
N GLY A 283 -0.63 1.01 13.39
CA GLY A 283 0.36 1.83 12.69
C GLY A 283 1.47 2.39 13.57
N GLU A 284 2.34 3.18 12.97
CA GLU A 284 3.51 3.78 13.63
C GLU A 284 3.10 5.01 14.47
N PRO A 285 3.68 5.22 15.66
CA PRO A 285 3.54 6.50 16.36
C PRO A 285 4.13 7.64 15.51
N PRO A 286 3.65 8.89 15.65
CA PRO A 286 4.13 10.02 14.87
C PRO A 286 5.64 10.26 14.98
N LEU A 287 6.22 9.87 16.11
CA LEU A 287 7.66 9.94 16.38
C LEU A 287 8.05 8.79 17.32
N THR A 288 9.10 8.04 16.96
CA THR A 288 9.77 7.08 17.85
C THR A 288 11.07 7.67 18.35
N ARG A 289 11.61 7.14 19.46
CA ARG A 289 12.93 7.54 19.97
C ARG A 289 14.01 7.25 18.94
N TYR A 290 13.87 6.14 18.22
CA TYR A 290 14.77 5.80 17.13
C TYR A 290 14.74 6.85 16.02
N SER A 291 13.56 7.20 15.48
CA SER A 291 13.46 8.24 14.45
C SER A 291 13.90 9.61 14.94
N ALA A 292 13.61 9.97 16.19
CA ALA A 292 14.12 11.21 16.80
C ALA A 292 15.65 11.20 16.89
N SER A 293 16.27 10.07 17.26
CA SER A 293 17.72 9.96 17.40
C SER A 293 18.49 10.19 16.10
N LEU A 294 17.89 9.86 14.95
CA LEU A 294 18.50 10.07 13.63
C LEU A 294 18.70 11.55 13.29
N PHE A 295 17.96 12.44 13.96
CA PHE A 295 18.07 13.91 13.79
C PHE A 295 18.61 14.60 15.04
N ALA A 296 18.63 13.92 16.18
CA ALA A 296 19.13 14.47 17.45
C ALA A 296 20.64 14.34 17.60
N TYR A 297 21.23 13.28 17.04
CA TYR A 297 22.64 12.94 17.25
C TYR A 297 23.36 12.74 15.92
N SER A 298 24.60 13.22 15.88
CA SER A 298 25.48 13.06 14.73
C SER A 298 25.90 11.60 14.59
N GLN A 299 25.83 11.07 13.38
CA GLN A 299 26.23 9.70 13.06
C GLN A 299 26.87 9.64 11.67
N THR A 300 28.21 9.59 11.66
CA THR A 300 29.03 9.51 10.43
C THR A 300 29.94 8.28 10.44
N TYR A 301 30.36 7.83 9.26
CA TYR A 301 31.09 6.58 9.08
C TYR A 301 32.30 6.77 8.16
N ASP A 302 33.41 6.14 8.54
CA ASP A 302 34.58 5.99 7.67
C ASP A 302 34.42 4.72 6.83
N ILE A 303 34.34 4.89 5.51
CA ILE A 303 34.15 3.80 4.54
C ILE A 303 35.46 3.40 3.83
N SER A 304 36.62 3.71 4.41
CA SER A 304 37.94 3.39 3.84
C SER A 304 38.09 1.89 3.52
N ALA A 305 37.53 1.01 4.34
CA ALA A 305 37.53 -0.43 4.09
C ALA A 305 36.78 -0.79 2.79
N ALA A 306 35.59 -0.22 2.57
CA ALA A 306 34.82 -0.45 1.35
C ALA A 306 35.56 0.07 0.10
N LYS A 307 36.20 1.24 0.20
CA LYS A 307 37.02 1.81 -0.89
C LYS A 307 38.20 0.92 -1.24
N GLN A 308 38.97 0.47 -0.25
CA GLN A 308 40.20 -0.29 -0.45
C GLN A 308 39.94 -1.74 -0.90
N ASP A 309 38.94 -2.40 -0.30
CA ASP A 309 38.67 -3.81 -0.57
C ASP A 309 37.74 -4.01 -1.77
N LEU A 310 36.66 -3.25 -1.87
CA LEU A 310 35.63 -3.42 -2.90
C LEU A 310 35.88 -2.54 -4.13
N GLY A 311 36.72 -1.51 -4.02
CA GLY A 311 36.81 -0.45 -5.03
C GLY A 311 35.57 0.46 -5.02
N TYR A 312 34.81 0.47 -3.92
CA TYR A 312 33.60 1.27 -3.82
C TYR A 312 33.92 2.77 -3.84
N ALA A 313 33.40 3.47 -4.85
CA ALA A 313 33.57 4.91 -5.03
C ALA A 313 32.20 5.53 -5.35
N PRO A 314 31.47 6.09 -4.36
CA PRO A 314 30.18 6.69 -4.60
C PRO A 314 30.32 7.86 -5.57
N LYS A 315 29.43 7.93 -6.57
CA LYS A 315 29.52 8.91 -7.66
C LYS A 315 28.56 10.07 -7.48
N THR A 316 27.52 9.91 -6.66
CA THR A 316 26.44 10.89 -6.53
C THR A 316 26.62 11.73 -5.29
N ARG A 317 26.75 13.05 -5.46
CA ARG A 317 26.74 13.99 -4.32
C ARG A 317 25.35 14.08 -3.70
N VAL A 318 25.28 14.44 -2.42
CA VAL A 318 23.99 14.48 -1.73
C VAL A 318 23.00 15.43 -2.40
N SER A 319 23.46 16.62 -2.79
CA SER A 319 22.66 17.65 -3.47
C SER A 319 22.14 17.19 -4.84
N GLU A 320 22.95 16.47 -5.63
CA GLU A 320 22.54 15.91 -6.92
C GLU A 320 21.48 14.82 -6.73
N GLY A 321 21.69 13.91 -5.77
CA GLY A 321 20.70 12.89 -5.46
C GLY A 321 19.37 13.50 -4.98
N VAL A 322 19.43 14.61 -4.23
CA VAL A 322 18.24 15.36 -3.78
C VAL A 322 17.49 15.95 -4.97
N GLU A 323 18.21 16.54 -5.92
CA GLU A 323 17.62 17.06 -7.15
C GLU A 323 16.88 15.97 -7.93
N ARG A 324 17.54 14.84 -8.19
CA ARG A 324 16.93 13.68 -8.88
C ARG A 324 15.73 13.13 -8.12
N PHE A 325 15.79 13.06 -6.79
CA PHE A 325 14.66 12.66 -5.96
C PHE A 325 13.50 13.65 -6.11
N VAL A 326 13.77 14.95 -6.02
CA VAL A 326 12.75 15.99 -6.15
C VAL A 326 12.10 15.94 -7.52
N ASP A 327 12.86 15.76 -8.59
CA ASP A 327 12.33 15.67 -9.94
C ASP A 327 11.48 14.42 -10.14
N TRP A 328 11.93 13.27 -9.64
CA TRP A 328 11.12 12.05 -9.61
C TRP A 328 9.85 12.22 -8.77
N TYR A 329 9.94 12.81 -7.58
CA TYR A 329 8.82 13.01 -6.66
C TYR A 329 7.81 14.01 -7.24
N ARG A 330 8.29 15.10 -7.86
CA ARG A 330 7.47 15.99 -8.68
C ARG A 330 6.92 15.26 -9.89
N GLY A 331 7.61 14.32 -10.51
CA GLY A 331 7.09 13.50 -11.60
C GLY A 331 6.02 12.49 -11.16
N GLN A 332 5.96 12.16 -9.86
CA GLN A 332 4.85 11.44 -9.26
C GLN A 332 3.68 12.35 -8.86
N GLN A 333 3.95 13.64 -8.59
CA GLN A 333 2.92 14.63 -8.23
C GLN A 333 2.38 15.41 -9.43
N LYS A 334 3.21 15.67 -10.43
CA LYS A 334 2.83 15.94 -11.80
C LYS A 334 2.26 14.63 -12.31
N PRO A 335 1.13 14.62 -13.02
CA PRO A 335 0.75 13.44 -13.75
C PRO A 335 1.96 13.01 -14.59
N ALA A 336 2.29 11.71 -14.52
CA ALA A 336 3.18 11.11 -15.51
C ALA A 336 2.79 11.67 -16.88
N HIS A 337 3.80 12.04 -17.68
CA HIS A 337 3.64 12.64 -19.00
C HIS A 337 2.28 12.35 -19.61
N VAL A 338 1.57 13.44 -19.93
CA VAL A 338 0.47 13.45 -20.89
C VAL A 338 0.85 12.47 -21.99
N VAL A 339 0.31 11.26 -21.90
CA VAL A 339 0.06 10.45 -23.07
C VAL A 339 -0.83 11.37 -23.87
N SER A 340 -0.28 11.85 -24.98
CA SER A 340 -1.02 12.50 -26.05
C SER A 340 -2.40 11.89 -26.10
N ARG A 341 -3.44 12.73 -25.93
CA ARG A 341 -4.86 12.37 -26.02
C ARG A 341 -5.03 10.98 -26.64
N PRO A 342 -5.40 9.94 -25.88
CA PRO A 342 -6.33 9.02 -26.50
C PRO A 342 -7.50 9.94 -26.87
N SER A 343 -7.76 10.08 -28.16
CA SER A 343 -9.14 10.33 -28.59
C SER A 343 -10.02 9.49 -27.67
N ALA A 344 -11.03 10.09 -27.03
CA ALA A 344 -12.16 9.32 -26.53
C ALA A 344 -12.43 8.26 -27.59
N GLY A 345 -12.17 6.99 -27.27
CA GLY A 345 -12.04 5.94 -28.27
C GLY A 345 -13.20 6.04 -29.24
N THR A 346 -12.87 6.44 -30.47
CA THR A 346 -13.71 6.23 -31.63
C THR A 346 -13.80 4.71 -31.78
N ASP A 347 -15.00 4.21 -31.47
CA ASP A 347 -15.58 2.89 -31.75
C ASP A 347 -16.02 2.11 -30.50
N CYS A 348 -16.97 2.69 -29.75
CA CYS A 348 -17.82 1.93 -28.83
C CYS A 348 -19.28 2.20 -29.22
N ALA A 349 -19.96 1.18 -29.74
CA ALA A 349 -21.33 1.30 -30.26
C ALA A 349 -22.42 1.07 -29.20
N THR A 350 -22.08 0.41 -28.08
CA THR A 350 -23.07 0.00 -27.08
C THR A 350 -23.21 1.02 -25.96
N THR A 351 -24.44 1.47 -25.74
CA THR A 351 -24.83 2.32 -24.60
C THR A 351 -25.92 1.62 -23.78
N VAL A 352 -26.08 2.01 -22.52
CA VAL A 352 -27.05 1.40 -21.59
C VAL A 352 -27.96 2.45 -20.96
N SER A 353 -29.14 2.05 -20.49
CA SER A 353 -29.88 2.89 -19.52
C SER A 353 -29.28 2.69 -18.13
N LEU A 354 -29.21 3.75 -17.33
CA LEU A 354 -28.78 3.72 -15.94
C LEU A 354 -29.77 4.51 -15.09
N GLU A 355 -30.37 3.85 -14.11
CA GLU A 355 -31.18 4.47 -13.07
C GLU A 355 -30.61 4.18 -11.69
N LEU A 356 -30.70 5.17 -10.80
CA LEU A 356 -30.16 5.08 -9.46
C LEU A 356 -31.28 5.19 -8.42
N PHE A 357 -31.30 4.25 -7.49
CA PHE A 357 -32.31 4.18 -6.44
C PHE A 357 -31.64 4.16 -5.07
N SER A 358 -32.35 4.64 -4.05
CA SER A 358 -31.95 4.51 -2.65
C SER A 358 -32.83 3.51 -1.92
N THR A 359 -32.18 2.60 -1.19
CA THR A 359 -32.82 1.52 -0.40
C THR A 359 -33.04 1.85 1.07
N GLY A 360 -32.70 3.06 1.48
CA GLY A 360 -32.76 3.49 2.86
C GLY A 360 -31.69 4.53 3.14
N THR A 361 -31.56 4.90 4.40
CA THR A 361 -30.51 5.81 4.86
C THR A 361 -29.78 5.23 6.07
N CYS A 362 -28.50 5.55 6.21
CA CYS A 362 -27.77 5.37 7.45
C CYS A 362 -27.41 6.74 8.05
N ASN A 363 -27.39 6.81 9.37
CA ASN A 363 -27.09 8.04 10.08
C ASN A 363 -25.63 8.07 10.54
N ALA A 364 -24.90 9.11 10.12
CA ALA A 364 -23.53 9.35 10.57
C ALA A 364 -23.34 10.80 11.00
N PRO A 365 -22.45 11.11 11.95
CA PRO A 365 -22.07 12.50 12.25
C PRO A 365 -21.51 13.19 11.00
N SER A 366 -21.88 14.43 10.70
CA SER A 366 -21.41 15.15 9.51
C SER A 366 -19.89 15.29 9.46
N LEU A 367 -19.20 15.40 10.61
CA LEU A 367 -17.73 15.33 10.71
C LEU A 367 -17.12 14.00 10.24
N ALA A 368 -17.91 12.94 10.15
CA ALA A 368 -17.50 11.64 9.61
C ALA A 368 -17.51 11.64 8.08
N VAL A 369 -18.37 12.48 7.49
CA VAL A 369 -18.72 12.47 6.07
C VAL A 369 -18.04 13.62 5.33
N TRP A 370 -18.05 14.83 5.88
CA TRP A 370 -17.57 16.04 5.21
C TRP A 370 -16.39 16.69 5.93
N PRO A 371 -15.45 17.32 5.20
CA PRO A 371 -14.32 18.04 5.79
C PRO A 371 -14.69 19.23 6.69
N ASP A 372 -15.85 19.84 6.45
CA ASP A 372 -16.43 20.98 7.17
C ASP A 372 -17.59 20.57 8.11
N GLY A 373 -17.82 19.27 8.28
CA GLY A 373 -18.91 18.74 9.10
C GLY A 373 -18.72 18.96 10.60
N GLY A 374 -19.85 19.11 11.31
CA GLY A 374 -19.92 19.23 12.76
C GLY A 374 -20.36 17.93 13.44
N THR A 375 -20.88 18.04 14.66
CA THR A 375 -21.40 16.88 15.43
C THR A 375 -22.84 16.50 15.06
N SER A 376 -23.50 17.26 14.18
CA SER A 376 -24.86 16.95 13.72
C SER A 376 -24.90 15.64 12.94
N MET A 377 -25.92 14.83 13.17
CA MET A 377 -26.15 13.62 12.37
C MET A 377 -26.70 14.00 10.99
N VAL A 378 -26.25 13.29 9.96
CA VAL A 378 -26.71 13.42 8.58
C VAL A 378 -27.16 12.07 8.06
N GLU A 379 -28.24 12.08 7.28
CA GLU A 379 -28.76 10.89 6.61
C GLU A 379 -27.99 10.67 5.31
N LEU A 380 -27.43 9.47 5.16
CA LEU A 380 -26.68 9.05 3.99
C LEU A 380 -27.46 7.96 3.26
N PRO A 381 -27.80 8.13 1.97
CA PRO A 381 -28.51 7.10 1.22
C PRO A 381 -27.66 5.82 1.07
N ALA A 382 -28.29 4.71 0.76
CA ALA A 382 -27.63 3.53 0.21
C ALA A 382 -28.06 3.35 -1.25
N ILE A 383 -27.27 3.94 -2.16
CA ILE A 383 -27.57 3.97 -3.59
C ILE A 383 -27.16 2.66 -4.25
N PHE A 384 -28.04 2.10 -5.08
CA PHE A 384 -27.74 1.03 -6.03
C PHE A 384 -28.18 1.44 -7.44
N GLY A 385 -27.61 0.78 -8.46
CA GLY A 385 -27.90 1.06 -9.86
C GLY A 385 -28.68 -0.06 -10.55
N LEU A 386 -29.70 0.32 -11.32
CA LEU A 386 -30.35 -0.50 -12.33
C LEU A 386 -29.76 -0.13 -13.69
N ILE A 387 -29.21 -1.12 -14.39
CA ILE A 387 -28.60 -0.95 -15.70
C ILE A 387 -29.33 -1.87 -16.69
N GLU A 388 -29.96 -1.28 -17.70
CA GLU A 388 -30.59 -2.04 -18.79
C GLU A 388 -29.65 -2.10 -19.98
N HIS A 389 -29.10 -3.28 -20.23
CA HIS A 389 -28.15 -3.52 -21.31
C HIS A 389 -28.85 -4.16 -22.52
N PRO A 390 -28.68 -3.63 -23.75
CA PRO A 390 -29.45 -4.08 -24.91
C PRO A 390 -29.29 -5.56 -25.25
N SER A 391 -28.10 -6.14 -25.05
CA SER A 391 -27.81 -7.56 -25.30
C SER A 391 -27.73 -8.44 -24.04
N GLN A 392 -27.45 -7.88 -22.87
CA GLN A 392 -27.21 -8.64 -21.63
C GLN A 392 -28.45 -8.67 -20.72
N GLY A 393 -29.41 -7.76 -20.96
CA GLY A 393 -30.61 -7.58 -20.14
C GLY A 393 -30.33 -6.78 -18.86
N THR A 394 -31.14 -7.00 -17.85
CA THR A 394 -31.08 -6.28 -16.58
C THR A 394 -29.86 -6.67 -15.75
N VAL A 395 -29.04 -5.66 -15.43
CA VAL A 395 -27.85 -5.74 -14.58
C VAL A 395 -28.04 -4.80 -13.40
N LEU A 396 -27.66 -5.23 -12.19
CA LEU A 396 -27.59 -4.33 -11.04
C LEU A 396 -26.14 -4.01 -10.68
N PHE A 397 -25.89 -2.78 -10.24
CA PHE A 397 -24.67 -2.41 -9.52
C PHE A 397 -25.03 -2.25 -8.05
N ASP A 398 -24.60 -3.21 -7.24
CA ASP A 398 -25.06 -3.43 -5.86
C ASP A 398 -26.58 -3.61 -5.73
N THR A 399 -27.05 -3.84 -4.50
CA THR A 399 -28.47 -4.09 -4.17
C THR A 399 -28.98 -3.28 -2.99
N GLY A 400 -28.12 -2.49 -2.34
CA GLY A 400 -28.54 -1.67 -1.22
C GLY A 400 -28.82 -2.45 0.07
N TYR A 401 -29.50 -1.79 1.00
CA TYR A 401 -30.10 -2.38 2.20
C TYR A 401 -31.36 -3.21 1.86
N SER A 402 -31.70 -4.13 2.77
CA SER A 402 -32.97 -4.89 2.80
C SER A 402 -33.49 -4.95 4.22
N GLU A 403 -34.81 -5.08 4.41
CA GLU A 403 -35.43 -5.20 5.74
C GLU A 403 -34.88 -6.36 6.57
N ARG A 404 -34.40 -7.40 5.88
CA ARG A 404 -33.71 -8.55 6.47
C ARG A 404 -32.44 -8.14 7.25
N PHE A 405 -31.90 -6.95 7.03
CA PHE A 405 -30.84 -6.36 7.85
C PHE A 405 -31.24 -6.32 9.32
N PHE A 406 -32.49 -5.93 9.63
CA PHE A 406 -32.95 -5.90 11.01
C PHE A 406 -33.07 -7.32 11.58
N GLU A 407 -33.58 -8.28 10.83
CA GLU A 407 -33.62 -9.67 11.29
C GLU A 407 -32.21 -10.23 11.56
N ALA A 408 -31.30 -10.05 10.61
CA ALA A 408 -29.90 -10.49 10.70
C ALA A 408 -29.11 -9.83 11.84
N THR A 409 -29.56 -8.67 12.33
CA THR A 409 -28.93 -7.92 13.43
C THR A 409 -29.72 -7.99 14.74
N ARG A 410 -30.67 -8.92 14.88
CA ARG A 410 -31.51 -9.06 16.09
C ARG A 410 -30.70 -9.55 17.32
N SER A 411 -29.76 -10.45 17.12
CA SER A 411 -28.98 -11.09 18.19
C SER A 411 -27.52 -10.62 18.23
N PHE A 412 -26.87 -10.80 19.39
CA PHE A 412 -25.43 -10.59 19.52
C PHE A 412 -24.67 -11.72 18.78
N PRO A 413 -23.57 -11.44 18.06
CA PRO A 413 -22.84 -10.16 17.99
C PRO A 413 -23.32 -9.18 16.90
N ALA A 414 -24.15 -9.62 15.96
CA ALA A 414 -24.61 -8.81 14.82
C ALA A 414 -25.39 -7.55 15.23
N ARG A 415 -26.01 -7.53 16.42
CA ARG A 415 -26.67 -6.34 16.98
C ARG A 415 -25.77 -5.10 17.08
N ILE A 416 -24.44 -5.27 17.10
CA ILE A 416 -23.47 -4.17 17.11
C ILE A 416 -23.61 -3.28 15.86
N PHE A 417 -23.94 -3.83 14.69
CA PHE A 417 -24.11 -3.03 13.46
C PHE A 417 -25.18 -1.95 13.62
N ARG A 418 -26.28 -2.22 14.33
CA ARG A 418 -27.35 -1.23 14.58
C ARG A 418 -26.90 -0.03 15.41
N TRP A 419 -25.82 -0.16 16.18
CA TRP A 419 -25.27 0.93 17.00
C TRP A 419 -24.23 1.74 16.26
N ILE A 420 -23.46 1.11 15.37
CA ILE A 420 -22.40 1.75 14.60
C ILE A 420 -22.99 2.51 13.40
N THR A 421 -23.95 1.90 12.70
CA THR A 421 -24.65 2.49 11.55
C THR A 421 -26.16 2.33 11.73
N PRO A 422 -26.81 3.23 12.50
CA PRO A 422 -28.27 3.23 12.61
C PRO A 422 -28.88 3.44 11.22
N ALA A 423 -29.54 2.40 10.71
CA ALA A 423 -30.17 2.40 9.39
C ALA A 423 -31.69 2.59 9.52
N THR A 424 -32.25 3.35 8.58
CA THR A 424 -33.68 3.47 8.32
C THR A 424 -33.95 2.81 6.97
N ILE A 425 -34.74 1.75 6.97
CA ILE A 425 -35.09 0.96 5.78
C ILE A 425 -36.62 0.90 5.74
N ASP A 426 -37.20 1.24 4.60
CA ASP A 426 -38.64 1.14 4.34
C ASP A 426 -38.89 0.01 3.34
N ALA A 427 -39.91 -0.83 3.60
CA ALA A 427 -40.28 -2.01 2.80
C ALA A 427 -40.44 -1.68 1.31
N GLU A 428 -41.01 -0.52 1.01
CA GLU A 428 -41.23 -0.05 -0.37
C GLU A 428 -39.96 0.50 -1.03
N THR A 429 -38.90 0.73 -0.23
CA THR A 429 -37.64 1.32 -0.70
C THR A 429 -36.54 0.30 -0.98
N GLY A 430 -36.62 -0.94 -0.49
CA GLY A 430 -35.67 -1.99 -0.83
C GLY A 430 -35.58 -2.25 -2.34
N ALA A 431 -34.47 -2.82 -2.83
CA ALA A 431 -34.24 -2.98 -4.27
C ALA A 431 -35.39 -3.72 -4.99
N LEU A 432 -35.95 -4.75 -4.35
CA LEU A 432 -37.12 -5.47 -4.84
C LEU A 432 -38.34 -4.56 -5.08
N GLY A 433 -38.66 -3.70 -4.10
CA GLY A 433 -39.79 -2.76 -4.18
C GLY A 433 -39.58 -1.71 -5.27
N ARG A 434 -38.35 -1.14 -5.33
CA ARG A 434 -37.98 -0.14 -6.35
C ARG A 434 -38.10 -0.69 -7.77
N LEU A 435 -37.59 -1.89 -8.02
CA LEU A 435 -37.66 -2.52 -9.33
C LEU A 435 -39.09 -2.84 -9.74
N ARG A 436 -39.93 -3.35 -8.83
CA ARG A 436 -41.35 -3.60 -9.10
C ARG A 436 -42.11 -2.33 -9.46
N THR A 437 -41.89 -1.24 -8.72
CA THR A 437 -42.48 0.07 -9.01
C THR A 437 -42.00 0.62 -10.35
N HIS A 438 -40.76 0.33 -10.73
CA HIS A 438 -40.19 0.67 -12.03
C HIS A 438 -40.63 -0.28 -13.17
N GLY A 439 -41.43 -1.32 -12.87
CA GLY A 439 -41.91 -2.28 -13.87
C GLY A 439 -40.87 -3.32 -14.31
N VAL A 440 -39.77 -3.48 -13.56
CA VAL A 440 -38.77 -4.52 -13.80
C VAL A 440 -39.13 -5.77 -13.01
N ASP A 441 -39.19 -6.92 -13.69
CA ASP A 441 -39.32 -8.22 -13.04
C ASP A 441 -38.01 -8.56 -12.31
N PRO A 442 -38.01 -8.73 -10.98
CA PRO A 442 -36.81 -9.13 -10.22
C PRO A 442 -36.19 -10.45 -10.69
N LEU A 443 -36.99 -11.35 -11.29
CA LEU A 443 -36.51 -12.61 -11.84
C LEU A 443 -35.77 -12.43 -13.18
N ALA A 444 -35.92 -11.27 -13.83
CA ALA A 444 -35.20 -10.90 -15.06
C ALA A 444 -33.78 -10.39 -14.79
N VAL A 445 -33.43 -10.06 -13.54
CA VAL A 445 -32.07 -9.66 -13.17
C VAL A 445 -31.12 -10.84 -13.37
N ARG A 446 -30.21 -10.71 -14.34
CA ARG A 446 -29.27 -11.79 -14.72
C ARG A 446 -27.90 -11.66 -14.09
N LEU A 447 -27.48 -10.42 -13.81
CA LEU A 447 -26.16 -10.13 -13.27
C LEU A 447 -26.25 -9.04 -12.21
N ILE A 448 -25.55 -9.25 -11.10
CA ILE A 448 -25.30 -8.24 -10.07
C ILE A 448 -23.80 -8.03 -10.00
N LEU A 449 -23.35 -6.84 -10.35
CA LEU A 449 -22.00 -6.35 -10.11
C LEU A 449 -21.92 -5.90 -8.66
N LEU A 450 -21.40 -6.77 -7.80
CA LEU A 450 -21.29 -6.49 -6.37
C LEU A 450 -19.94 -5.85 -6.08
N SER A 451 -19.95 -4.53 -5.84
CA SER A 451 -18.75 -3.72 -5.66
C SER A 451 -17.87 -4.22 -4.52
N HIS A 452 -18.48 -4.62 -3.40
CA HIS A 452 -17.83 -5.26 -2.24
C HIS A 452 -18.87 -5.84 -1.26
N PHE A 453 -18.40 -6.45 -0.17
CA PHE A 453 -19.25 -7.13 0.83
C PHE A 453 -19.49 -6.32 2.10
N ASP A 454 -20.05 -5.12 2.00
CA ASP A 454 -20.65 -4.43 3.15
C ASP A 454 -22.21 -4.56 3.09
N PRO A 455 -22.93 -4.65 4.23
CA PRO A 455 -24.34 -5.08 4.27
C PRO A 455 -25.33 -4.19 3.52
N ASP A 456 -24.94 -2.96 3.26
CA ASP A 456 -25.63 -1.93 2.49
C ASP A 456 -25.36 -1.99 0.98
N HIS A 457 -24.51 -2.90 0.52
CA HIS A 457 -24.28 -3.17 -0.89
C HIS A 457 -24.88 -4.51 -1.32
N TYR A 458 -24.88 -5.52 -0.46
CA TYR A 458 -25.42 -6.86 -0.80
C TYR A 458 -26.76 -7.20 -0.13
N GLY A 459 -27.34 -6.30 0.65
CA GLY A 459 -28.49 -6.62 1.50
C GLY A 459 -29.70 -7.18 0.75
N GLY A 460 -29.90 -6.78 -0.51
CA GLY A 460 -30.98 -7.26 -1.37
C GLY A 460 -30.70 -8.56 -2.13
N LEU A 461 -29.52 -9.19 -2.01
CA LEU A 461 -29.13 -10.35 -2.85
C LEU A 461 -30.14 -11.51 -2.83
N LEU A 462 -30.79 -11.76 -1.68
CA LEU A 462 -31.79 -12.82 -1.52
C LEU A 462 -33.06 -12.59 -2.36
N ASP A 463 -33.32 -11.36 -2.80
CA ASP A 463 -34.49 -11.01 -3.61
C ASP A 463 -34.32 -11.34 -5.11
N PHE A 464 -33.11 -11.73 -5.53
CA PHE A 464 -32.75 -11.95 -6.92
C PHE A 464 -32.21 -13.37 -7.15
N PRO A 465 -33.00 -14.44 -6.96
CA PRO A 465 -32.49 -15.82 -6.97
C PRO A 465 -31.85 -16.26 -8.30
N ASN A 466 -32.24 -15.68 -9.43
CA ASN A 466 -31.73 -16.04 -10.76
C ASN A 466 -30.43 -15.32 -11.14
N ALA A 467 -30.02 -14.29 -10.39
CA ALA A 467 -28.91 -13.46 -10.79
C ALA A 467 -27.56 -14.14 -10.50
N ARG A 468 -26.64 -14.09 -11.46
CA ARG A 468 -25.22 -14.32 -11.18
C ARG A 468 -24.63 -13.12 -10.43
N ILE A 469 -23.65 -13.36 -9.56
CA ILE A 469 -23.09 -12.32 -8.68
C ILE A 469 -21.62 -12.17 -9.00
N ALA A 470 -21.25 -11.08 -9.68
CA ALA A 470 -19.87 -10.79 -10.02
C ALA A 470 -19.17 -10.01 -8.92
N CYS A 471 -18.02 -10.51 -8.47
CA CYS A 471 -17.15 -9.83 -7.52
C CYS A 471 -15.68 -10.22 -7.75
N THR A 472 -14.75 -9.49 -7.15
CA THR A 472 -13.33 -9.82 -7.28
C THR A 472 -12.95 -11.02 -6.41
N GLN A 473 -11.88 -11.73 -6.79
CA GLN A 473 -11.34 -12.83 -6.00
C GLN A 473 -10.98 -12.38 -4.58
N GLN A 474 -10.45 -11.17 -4.44
CA GLN A 474 -10.08 -10.60 -3.14
C GLN A 474 -11.32 -10.31 -2.27
N ALA A 475 -12.39 -9.78 -2.85
CA ALA A 475 -13.65 -9.55 -2.14
C ALA A 475 -14.23 -10.87 -1.61
N TRP A 476 -14.31 -11.90 -2.46
CA TRP A 476 -14.82 -13.21 -2.03
C TRP A 476 -13.95 -13.88 -0.96
N ALA A 477 -12.63 -13.90 -1.15
CA ALA A 477 -11.69 -14.45 -0.18
C ALA A 477 -11.79 -13.75 1.18
N SER A 478 -12.17 -12.47 1.20
CA SER A 478 -12.34 -11.71 2.42
C SER A 478 -13.58 -12.10 3.25
N VAL A 479 -14.53 -12.87 2.71
CA VAL A 479 -15.80 -13.20 3.39
C VAL A 479 -16.11 -14.69 3.46
N ARG A 480 -15.58 -15.50 2.54
CA ARG A 480 -15.87 -16.93 2.44
C ARG A 480 -15.59 -17.67 3.75
N GLY A 481 -16.60 -18.39 4.24
CA GLY A 481 -16.47 -19.29 5.40
C GLY A 481 -16.42 -18.59 6.77
N LYS A 482 -16.53 -17.25 6.81
CA LYS A 482 -16.47 -16.49 8.06
C LYS A 482 -17.82 -16.54 8.78
N THR A 483 -17.79 -16.80 10.08
CA THR A 483 -18.98 -16.84 10.94
C THR A 483 -18.72 -16.12 12.28
N GLY A 484 -19.79 -15.85 13.05
CA GLY A 484 -19.68 -15.26 14.39
C GLY A 484 -18.86 -13.97 14.45
N VAL A 485 -17.80 -13.95 15.25
CA VAL A 485 -16.92 -12.78 15.43
C VAL A 485 -16.06 -12.49 14.19
N GLU A 486 -15.69 -13.51 13.42
CA GLU A 486 -14.90 -13.33 12.19
C GLU A 486 -15.72 -12.62 11.11
N ALA A 487 -17.01 -12.96 11.01
CA ALA A 487 -17.96 -12.27 10.16
C ALA A 487 -18.14 -10.80 10.58
N LEU A 488 -18.29 -10.53 11.88
CA LEU A 488 -18.36 -9.16 12.40
C LEU A 488 -17.10 -8.35 12.05
N ARG A 489 -15.90 -8.94 12.20
CA ARG A 489 -14.63 -8.29 11.82
C ARG A 489 -14.50 -8.06 10.32
N ALA A 490 -15.07 -8.95 9.51
CA ALA A 490 -15.15 -8.80 8.06
C ALA A 490 -16.30 -7.89 7.61
N ARG A 491 -17.06 -7.30 8.54
CA ARG A 491 -18.23 -6.44 8.30
C ARG A 491 -19.36 -7.12 7.52
N ILE A 492 -19.48 -8.45 7.62
CA ILE A 492 -20.56 -9.20 6.98
C ILE A 492 -21.60 -9.72 7.97
N LEU A 493 -22.80 -9.94 7.45
CA LEU A 493 -23.93 -10.61 8.09
C LEU A 493 -24.16 -11.92 7.33
N PRO A 494 -23.57 -13.06 7.75
CA PRO A 494 -23.63 -14.29 6.98
C PRO A 494 -25.06 -14.78 6.71
N GLY A 495 -25.98 -14.61 7.66
CA GLY A 495 -27.41 -14.94 7.48
C GLY A 495 -28.17 -14.00 6.55
N HIS A 496 -27.50 -13.01 5.96
CA HIS A 496 -28.05 -12.07 4.98
C HIS A 496 -27.54 -12.36 3.57
N LEU A 497 -26.63 -13.35 3.42
CA LEU A 497 -26.14 -13.84 2.14
C LEU A 497 -26.97 -15.06 1.69
N PRO A 498 -27.16 -15.27 0.37
CA PRO A 498 -27.78 -16.49 -0.14
C PRO A 498 -26.97 -17.75 0.21
N ASP A 499 -27.64 -18.84 0.60
CA ASP A 499 -26.98 -20.13 0.86
C ASP A 499 -26.29 -20.68 -0.39
N ASP A 500 -26.82 -20.37 -1.57
CA ASP A 500 -26.30 -20.76 -2.88
C ASP A 500 -25.31 -19.73 -3.48
N LEU A 501 -24.90 -18.71 -2.71
CA LEU A 501 -24.03 -17.63 -3.17
C LEU A 501 -22.81 -18.17 -3.92
N ALA A 502 -22.09 -19.13 -3.34
CA ALA A 502 -20.89 -19.69 -3.94
C ALA A 502 -21.12 -20.33 -5.33
N ALA A 503 -22.31 -20.88 -5.59
CA ALA A 503 -22.68 -21.43 -6.89
C ALA A 503 -23.06 -20.35 -7.91
N ARG A 504 -23.48 -19.18 -7.44
CA ARG A 504 -23.90 -18.03 -8.26
C ARG A 504 -22.77 -17.05 -8.58
N LEU A 505 -21.62 -17.19 -7.92
CA LEU A 505 -20.49 -16.26 -8.09
C LEU A 505 -19.88 -16.29 -9.50
N VAL A 506 -19.50 -15.10 -9.95
CA VAL A 506 -18.61 -14.86 -11.10
C VAL A 506 -17.40 -14.17 -10.54
N ILE A 507 -16.27 -14.85 -10.48
CA ILE A 507 -15.02 -14.20 -10.07
C ILE A 507 -14.54 -13.37 -11.25
N LEU A 508 -14.50 -12.05 -11.06
CA LEU A 508 -13.94 -11.12 -12.03
C LEU A 508 -12.43 -11.38 -12.17
N PRO A 509 -11.88 -11.33 -13.39
CA PRO A 509 -10.44 -11.40 -13.60
C PRO A 509 -9.76 -10.16 -13.01
N ASP A 510 -8.44 -10.23 -12.89
CA ASP A 510 -7.64 -9.06 -12.52
C ASP A 510 -7.83 -7.96 -13.57
N PHE A 511 -7.85 -6.70 -13.12
CA PHE A 511 -8.05 -5.56 -14.01
C PHE A 511 -6.77 -5.33 -14.80
N GLU A 512 -6.70 -5.89 -16.00
CA GLU A 512 -5.54 -5.84 -16.90
C GLU A 512 -5.84 -5.12 -18.23
N GLY A 513 -7.06 -4.63 -18.39
CA GLY A 513 -7.49 -3.87 -19.56
C GLY A 513 -6.95 -2.44 -19.58
N GLU A 514 -7.31 -1.71 -20.63
CA GLU A 514 -6.82 -0.34 -20.91
C GLU A 514 -7.08 0.63 -19.75
N ALA A 515 -6.18 1.60 -19.60
CA ALA A 515 -6.36 2.71 -18.67
C ALA A 515 -7.62 3.54 -19.03
N ILE A 516 -8.29 4.06 -18.01
CA ILE A 516 -9.44 4.95 -18.16
C ILE A 516 -9.34 6.09 -17.16
N GLY A 517 -9.28 7.33 -17.67
CA GLY A 517 -9.01 8.51 -16.84
C GLY A 517 -7.73 8.35 -16.00
N PRO A 518 -7.77 8.56 -14.67
CA PRO A 518 -6.61 8.41 -13.81
C PRO A 518 -6.31 6.96 -13.40
N PHE A 519 -7.14 5.99 -13.80
CA PHE A 519 -6.99 4.58 -13.43
C PHE A 519 -6.13 3.84 -14.45
N GLU A 520 -5.02 3.25 -13.98
CA GLU A 520 -4.02 2.62 -14.84
C GLU A 520 -4.52 1.36 -15.55
N ARG A 521 -5.51 0.68 -14.97
CA ARG A 521 -6.07 -0.55 -15.51
C ARG A 521 -7.57 -0.60 -15.29
N SER A 522 -8.28 -1.26 -16.21
CA SER A 522 -9.72 -1.50 -16.11
C SER A 522 -10.10 -2.92 -16.51
N HIS A 523 -11.36 -3.28 -16.32
CA HIS A 523 -11.93 -4.51 -16.86
C HIS A 523 -13.26 -4.22 -17.54
N ASP A 524 -13.37 -4.55 -18.82
CA ASP A 524 -14.58 -4.41 -19.62
C ASP A 524 -15.49 -5.62 -19.39
N VAL A 525 -16.62 -5.42 -18.72
CA VAL A 525 -17.47 -6.51 -18.21
C VAL A 525 -18.04 -7.36 -19.35
N PHE A 526 -18.41 -6.71 -20.45
CA PHE A 526 -19.09 -7.34 -21.60
C PHE A 526 -18.25 -7.31 -22.87
N ALA A 527 -17.02 -6.78 -22.80
CA ALA A 527 -16.12 -6.56 -23.93
C ALA A 527 -16.73 -5.69 -25.04
N ASP A 528 -17.66 -4.79 -24.67
CA ASP A 528 -18.33 -3.88 -25.58
C ASP A 528 -18.23 -2.41 -25.14
N GLY A 529 -17.49 -2.12 -24.07
CA GLY A 529 -17.21 -0.77 -23.60
C GLY A 529 -18.36 -0.06 -22.88
N SER A 530 -19.49 -0.74 -22.67
CA SER A 530 -20.65 -0.20 -21.97
C SER A 530 -20.42 -0.02 -20.46
N ILE A 531 -19.75 -1.00 -19.84
CA ILE A 531 -19.41 -1.02 -18.42
C ILE A 531 -17.94 -1.40 -18.24
N ARG A 532 -17.13 -0.47 -17.74
CA ARG A 532 -15.72 -0.71 -17.41
C ARG A 532 -15.47 -0.56 -15.91
N LEU A 533 -14.95 -1.60 -15.28
CA LEU A 533 -14.63 -1.63 -13.85
C LEU A 533 -13.21 -1.15 -13.59
N VAL A 534 -12.98 -0.48 -12.46
CA VAL A 534 -11.66 -0.08 -11.97
C VAL A 534 -11.53 -0.35 -10.48
N GLU A 535 -10.31 -0.59 -10.01
CA GLU A 535 -10.05 -0.86 -8.59
C GLU A 535 -10.22 0.40 -7.74
N LEU A 536 -10.94 0.27 -6.63
CA LEU A 536 -11.12 1.29 -5.61
C LEU A 536 -10.66 0.75 -4.25
N ALA A 537 -9.38 0.39 -4.15
CA ALA A 537 -8.81 -0.25 -2.99
C ALA A 537 -8.90 0.61 -1.71
N GLY A 538 -9.11 -0.05 -0.57
CA GLY A 538 -8.92 0.55 0.75
C GLY A 538 -10.10 0.43 1.70
N HIS A 539 -11.31 0.76 1.26
CA HIS A 539 -12.49 0.72 2.14
C HIS A 539 -12.90 -0.72 2.43
N ALA A 540 -13.03 -1.54 1.40
CA ALA A 540 -13.21 -2.98 1.49
C ALA A 540 -12.18 -3.73 0.63
N TRP A 541 -11.92 -4.98 0.98
CA TRP A 541 -11.06 -5.84 0.18
C TRP A 541 -11.70 -6.12 -1.17
N GLY A 542 -10.95 -5.90 -2.25
CA GLY A 542 -11.42 -6.17 -3.60
C GLY A 542 -12.49 -5.23 -4.13
N GLN A 543 -12.67 -4.06 -3.51
CA GLN A 543 -13.66 -3.08 -3.93
C GLN A 543 -13.34 -2.50 -5.32
N PHE A 544 -14.39 -2.32 -6.13
CA PHE A 544 -14.30 -1.67 -7.43
C PHE A 544 -15.38 -0.61 -7.65
N GLY A 545 -15.16 0.25 -8.64
CA GLY A 545 -16.16 1.16 -9.19
C GLY A 545 -16.41 0.87 -10.66
N ALA A 546 -17.45 1.48 -11.25
CA ALA A 546 -17.85 1.22 -12.63
C ALA A 546 -18.04 2.52 -13.42
N PHE A 547 -17.36 2.64 -14.56
CA PHE A 547 -17.71 3.59 -15.62
C PHE A 547 -18.86 2.99 -16.44
N VAL A 548 -19.98 3.70 -16.50
CA VAL A 548 -21.19 3.30 -17.22
C VAL A 548 -21.46 4.30 -18.32
N ARG A 549 -21.45 3.85 -19.58
CA ARG A 549 -21.74 4.68 -20.75
C ARG A 549 -23.23 4.66 -21.05
N ARG A 550 -23.88 5.80 -20.90
CA ARG A 550 -25.33 5.92 -21.01
C ARG A 550 -25.80 6.17 -22.44
N ASP A 551 -27.07 5.87 -22.67
CA ASP A 551 -27.82 6.13 -23.90
C ASP A 551 -27.77 7.60 -24.36
N GLN A 552 -27.72 8.53 -23.42
CA GLN A 552 -27.58 9.98 -23.65
C GLN A 552 -26.17 10.41 -24.07
N GLY A 553 -25.21 9.48 -24.14
CA GLY A 553 -23.83 9.71 -24.56
C GLY A 553 -22.90 10.19 -23.45
N ASP A 554 -23.41 10.46 -22.24
CA ASP A 554 -22.61 10.76 -21.06
C ASP A 554 -22.08 9.49 -20.38
N VAL A 555 -21.06 9.67 -19.53
CA VAL A 555 -20.48 8.59 -18.72
C VAL A 555 -20.67 8.92 -17.25
N VAL A 556 -21.23 7.96 -16.51
CA VAL A 556 -21.40 8.03 -15.06
C VAL A 556 -20.41 7.08 -14.41
N PHE A 557 -19.72 7.54 -13.37
CA PHE A 557 -18.81 6.72 -12.59
C PHE A 557 -19.43 6.35 -11.24
N LEU A 558 -19.89 5.11 -11.10
CA LEU A 558 -20.40 4.55 -9.85
C LEU A 558 -19.21 4.23 -8.94
N ALA A 559 -19.01 5.04 -7.91
CA ALA A 559 -17.81 5.02 -7.07
C ALA A 559 -17.93 4.13 -5.82
N ALA A 560 -19.09 3.50 -5.60
CA ALA A 560 -19.40 2.76 -4.38
C ALA A 560 -18.95 3.56 -3.13
N ASP A 561 -18.14 2.94 -2.28
CA ASP A 561 -17.56 3.53 -1.06
C ASP A 561 -16.14 4.08 -1.26
N GLY A 562 -15.73 4.33 -2.51
CA GLY A 562 -14.45 5.00 -2.81
C GLY A 562 -14.39 6.41 -2.20
N CYS A 563 -15.55 7.06 -2.10
CA CYS A 563 -15.80 8.16 -1.18
C CYS A 563 -17.28 8.12 -0.75
N TRP A 564 -17.65 8.77 0.35
CA TRP A 564 -19.06 8.80 0.78
C TRP A 564 -19.83 10.00 0.21
N SER A 565 -19.15 11.07 -0.18
CA SER A 565 -19.79 12.23 -0.80
C SER A 565 -18.89 12.88 -1.86
N ARG A 566 -19.51 13.41 -2.91
CA ARG A 566 -18.83 14.22 -3.92
C ARG A 566 -18.17 15.46 -3.33
N ARG A 567 -18.79 16.07 -2.32
CA ARG A 567 -18.23 17.23 -1.60
C ARG A 567 -16.84 16.96 -1.05
N CYS A 568 -16.53 15.69 -0.74
CA CYS A 568 -15.19 15.32 -0.32
C CYS A 568 -14.15 15.63 -1.43
N LEU A 569 -14.47 15.37 -2.69
CA LEU A 569 -13.54 15.53 -3.82
C LEU A 569 -13.13 16.99 -4.07
N GLU A 570 -13.92 17.95 -3.58
CA GLU A 570 -13.65 19.40 -3.71
C GLU A 570 -12.52 19.90 -2.78
N HIS A 571 -12.18 19.14 -1.73
CA HIS A 571 -11.20 19.57 -0.72
C HIS A 571 -9.84 18.85 -0.85
N THR A 572 -8.75 19.60 -0.68
CA THR A 572 -7.35 19.13 -0.75
C THR A 572 -6.90 18.28 0.45
N VAL A 573 -7.64 18.31 1.57
CA VAL A 573 -7.32 17.53 2.77
C VAL A 573 -8.55 16.72 3.17
N PRO A 574 -8.47 15.38 3.28
CA PRO A 574 -9.58 14.57 3.77
C PRO A 574 -9.71 14.77 5.29
N ARG A 575 -10.41 15.84 5.69
CA ARG A 575 -10.77 16.17 7.08
C ARG A 575 -12.17 15.66 7.45
N GLY A 576 -12.64 14.54 6.87
CA GLY A 576 -13.64 13.68 7.52
C GLY A 576 -12.89 12.50 8.14
N GLN A 577 -12.71 12.46 9.47
CA GLN A 577 -11.79 11.48 10.09
C GLN A 577 -12.42 10.12 10.43
N ALA A 578 -13.74 9.94 10.31
CA ALA A 578 -14.37 8.67 10.73
C ALA A 578 -14.39 7.57 9.65
N HIS A 579 -14.44 7.88 8.33
CA HIS A 579 -14.33 6.83 7.28
C HIS A 579 -12.98 6.08 7.37
N LYS A 580 -11.93 6.72 7.91
CA LYS A 580 -10.61 6.12 8.17
C LYS A 580 -10.61 5.10 9.30
N MET A 581 -11.67 5.02 10.11
CA MET A 581 -11.78 4.03 11.18
C MET A 581 -12.36 2.70 10.69
N ILE A 582 -13.04 2.70 9.54
CA ILE A 582 -13.78 1.55 9.01
C ILE A 582 -13.04 0.90 7.82
N ALA A 583 -12.23 1.67 7.08
CA ALA A 583 -11.45 1.18 5.95
C ALA A 583 -10.45 0.07 6.35
N VAL A 584 -10.41 -1.02 5.56
CA VAL A 584 -9.50 -2.15 5.77
C VAL A 584 -8.03 -1.80 5.48
N ASP A 585 -7.77 -0.89 4.53
CA ASP A 585 -6.45 -0.30 4.25
C ASP A 585 -6.56 1.22 4.06
N LYS A 586 -6.12 1.94 5.10
CA LYS A 586 -6.19 3.42 5.16
C LYS A 586 -5.28 4.11 4.15
N ARG A 587 -4.20 3.47 3.71
CA ARG A 587 -3.26 4.06 2.74
C ARG A 587 -3.82 3.88 1.33
N ALA A 588 -4.28 2.67 1.00
CA ALA A 588 -4.95 2.40 -0.26
C ALA A 588 -6.17 3.31 -0.43
N GLN A 589 -6.98 3.51 0.62
CA GLN A 589 -8.14 4.40 0.56
C GLN A 589 -7.75 5.86 0.24
N GLN A 590 -6.61 6.34 0.73
CA GLN A 590 -6.11 7.68 0.38
C GLN A 590 -5.68 7.78 -1.08
N GLN A 591 -5.15 6.69 -1.65
CA GLN A 591 -4.80 6.63 -3.08
C GLN A 591 -6.07 6.62 -3.93
N THR A 592 -7.05 5.79 -3.59
CA THR A 592 -8.39 5.78 -4.22
C THR A 592 -9.02 7.16 -4.22
N TYR A 593 -9.00 7.86 -3.08
CA TYR A 593 -9.49 9.23 -2.99
C TYR A 593 -8.76 10.21 -3.92
N ALA A 594 -7.42 10.09 -4.01
CA ALA A 594 -6.62 10.91 -4.92
C ALA A 594 -6.97 10.63 -6.39
N LEU A 595 -7.20 9.36 -6.76
CA LEU A 595 -7.66 8.97 -8.09
C LEU A 595 -9.05 9.55 -8.40
N LEU A 596 -10.02 9.43 -7.49
CA LEU A 596 -11.36 10.00 -7.66
C LEU A 596 -11.34 11.53 -7.80
N ARG A 597 -10.47 12.20 -7.03
CA ARG A 597 -10.28 13.64 -7.15
C ARG A 597 -9.65 14.02 -8.49
N ARG A 598 -8.68 13.24 -8.96
CA ARG A 598 -8.12 13.42 -10.31
C ARG A 598 -9.17 13.23 -11.38
N LEU A 599 -10.02 12.20 -11.27
CA LEU A 599 -11.13 11.97 -12.19
C LEU A 599 -12.05 13.20 -12.24
N ALA A 600 -12.44 13.73 -11.08
CA ALA A 600 -13.29 14.93 -10.99
C ALA A 600 -12.67 16.19 -11.63
N ILE A 601 -11.34 16.30 -11.64
CA ILE A 601 -10.60 17.46 -12.18
C ILE A 601 -10.27 17.28 -13.66
N GLU A 602 -9.79 16.09 -14.04
CA GLU A 602 -9.31 15.76 -15.37
C GLU A 602 -10.45 15.46 -16.35
N MET A 603 -11.59 14.98 -15.83
CA MET A 603 -12.77 14.58 -16.61
C MET A 603 -14.06 15.10 -15.94
N PRO A 604 -14.25 16.43 -15.83
CA PRO A 604 -15.40 17.02 -15.13
C PRO A 604 -16.76 16.70 -15.76
N GLU A 605 -16.77 16.23 -17.00
CA GLU A 605 -17.96 15.71 -17.70
C GLU A 605 -18.45 14.38 -17.14
N ILE A 606 -17.61 13.63 -16.42
CA ILE A 606 -17.98 12.36 -15.81
C ILE A 606 -18.63 12.62 -14.45
N ALA A 607 -19.91 12.26 -14.33
CA ALA A 607 -20.63 12.34 -13.07
C ALA A 607 -20.18 11.22 -12.12
N ILE A 608 -19.45 11.58 -11.06
CA ILE A 608 -19.05 10.62 -10.01
C ILE A 608 -20.20 10.43 -9.02
N VAL A 609 -20.63 9.19 -8.80
CA VAL A 609 -21.76 8.83 -7.93
C VAL A 609 -21.26 7.91 -6.82
N PRO A 610 -20.96 8.46 -5.64
CA PRO A 610 -20.68 7.65 -4.45
C PRO A 610 -21.97 7.15 -3.79
N SER A 611 -21.94 5.94 -3.23
CA SER A 611 -23.15 5.25 -2.73
C SER A 611 -23.86 5.96 -1.59
N HIS A 612 -23.13 6.76 -0.82
CA HIS A 612 -23.61 7.50 0.34
C HIS A 612 -23.80 9.00 0.11
N CYS A 613 -23.81 9.47 -1.15
CA CYS A 613 -23.84 10.89 -1.45
C CYS A 613 -25.29 11.43 -1.56
N PRO A 614 -25.75 12.29 -0.64
CA PRO A 614 -27.11 12.85 -0.71
C PRO A 614 -27.36 13.66 -1.98
N ASP A 615 -26.35 14.41 -2.44
CA ASP A 615 -26.43 15.20 -3.67
C ASP A 615 -26.56 14.31 -4.91
N ALA A 616 -25.91 13.15 -4.91
CA ALA A 616 -26.06 12.17 -5.99
C ALA A 616 -27.45 11.54 -5.97
N ALA A 617 -27.92 11.12 -4.79
CA ALA A 617 -29.30 10.65 -4.66
C ALA A 617 -30.32 11.70 -5.10
N ALA A 618 -30.09 12.99 -4.84
CA ALA A 618 -31.00 14.07 -5.26
C ALA A 618 -30.96 14.32 -6.78
N GLN A 619 -29.76 14.29 -7.39
CA GLN A 619 -29.58 14.53 -8.82
C GLN A 619 -30.22 13.44 -9.70
N PHE A 620 -30.21 12.20 -9.23
CA PHE A 620 -30.74 11.05 -9.98
C PHE A 620 -32.09 10.54 -9.45
N ARG A 621 -32.77 11.33 -8.60
CA ARG A 621 -34.18 11.06 -8.25
C ARG A 621 -35.04 11.20 -9.50
N VAL A 622 -35.66 10.09 -9.92
CA VAL A 622 -36.83 10.14 -10.78
C VAL A 622 -37.91 10.91 -10.02
N GLN A 623 -38.34 12.06 -10.54
CA GLN A 623 -39.57 12.69 -10.08
C GLN A 623 -40.70 11.74 -10.44
N HIS A 624 -41.43 11.28 -9.42
CA HIS A 624 -42.62 10.45 -9.58
C HIS A 624 -43.67 11.10 -10.48
#